data_AF-A0A920NZV4-F1
#
_entry.id   AF-A0A920NZV4-F1
#
_cell.length_a   1.000
_cell.length_b   1.000
_cell.length_c   1.000
_cell.angle_alpha   90.00
_cell.angle_beta   90.00
_cell.angle_gamma   90.00
#
_symmetry.space_group_name_H-M   'P 1'
#
loop_
_entity.id
_entity.type
_entity.pdbx_description
1 polymer ?
#
loop_
_entity_poly.entity_id
_entity_poly.type
_entity_poly.pdbx_seq_one_letter_code
_entity_poly.pdbx_strand_id
1 'polypeptide(L)'
;MTWEEVGGMDLTKNIDRDTLAIMDVPGSEPQMSIHDGISTYGNLTTVNESPITSGEIWAGTDDGNVQVTMDDGATWENVVGNIPGLPERTYVSRVAPSAHAQGRAYATFDGHRNGDFAPYVFVTEDFGQSWSAIATGLPHGWSVNVIAEHHRSPDLLFIGNEIGVYISIDRGQNWTRIKSNLPVVPVDDLAIHPRENDLIVGTHGRSAWILADVTPLEHLSSELLNEAGQLFPQKPVTMWAQKGDWPFYGATYSASNPPRGAVIRYYLSDDQDEGDPAENSATQESGNEGPTPDSGEFSLTIEDARGEHVRTLTTPSLAGINEVVWDWRYDAPYETDETPNEGGGGFGGGPPQGPSSFLEHTQ
;
A
#
# COMPACT_ATOMS: atom_id res chain seq x y z
N MET A 1 -16.07 29.13 -20.82
CA MET A 1 -16.45 27.72 -20.65
C MET A 1 -17.84 27.71 -20.05
N THR A 2 -18.77 27.00 -20.66
CA THR A 2 -20.12 26.75 -20.13
C THR A 2 -20.16 25.29 -19.73
N TRP A 3 -20.73 25.00 -18.57
CA TRP A 3 -20.99 23.63 -18.14
C TRP A 3 -22.39 23.24 -18.59
N GLU A 4 -22.55 21.99 -19.01
CA GLU A 4 -23.83 21.36 -19.32
C GLU A 4 -24.03 20.22 -18.33
N GLU A 5 -25.23 20.14 -17.76
CA GLU A 5 -25.62 19.04 -16.90
C GLU A 5 -25.82 17.79 -17.75
N VAL A 6 -25.20 16.68 -17.34
CA VAL A 6 -25.31 15.40 -18.03
C VAL A 6 -26.20 14.46 -17.20
N GLY A 7 -27.20 13.85 -17.84
CA GLY A 7 -28.13 12.91 -17.20
C GLY A 7 -29.42 13.53 -16.66
N GLY A 8 -29.41 14.81 -16.26
CA GLY A 8 -30.63 15.53 -15.84
C GLY A 8 -31.34 14.93 -14.61
N MET A 9 -30.63 14.14 -13.80
CA MET A 9 -31.18 13.39 -12.67
C MET A 9 -30.32 13.52 -11.42
N ASP A 10 -30.96 13.47 -10.27
CA ASP A 10 -30.29 13.41 -8.97
C ASP A 10 -29.81 11.97 -8.71
N LEU A 11 -28.50 11.82 -8.47
CA LEU A 11 -27.88 10.51 -8.18
C LEU A 11 -28.02 10.10 -6.71
N THR A 12 -28.57 10.96 -5.88
CA THR A 12 -28.76 10.72 -4.44
C THR A 12 -30.14 10.11 -4.19
N LYS A 13 -30.44 9.77 -2.94
CA LYS A 13 -31.79 9.39 -2.51
C LYS A 13 -32.67 10.62 -2.29
N ASN A 14 -32.13 11.84 -2.40
CA ASN A 14 -32.80 13.12 -2.16
C ASN A 14 -33.57 13.13 -0.82
N ILE A 15 -32.90 12.65 0.23
CA ILE A 15 -33.49 12.52 1.56
C ILE A 15 -33.46 13.89 2.23
N ASP A 16 -34.63 14.33 2.71
CA ASP A 16 -34.72 15.48 3.61
C ASP A 16 -34.15 15.10 4.99
N ARG A 17 -32.99 15.67 5.33
CA ARG A 17 -32.30 15.41 6.59
C ARG A 17 -33.15 15.78 7.81
N ASP A 18 -34.03 16.76 7.70
CA ASP A 18 -34.88 17.22 8.82
C ASP A 18 -35.94 16.18 9.20
N THR A 19 -36.22 15.24 8.29
CA THR A 19 -37.13 14.11 8.53
C THR A 19 -36.47 12.92 9.20
N LEU A 20 -35.13 12.88 9.26
CA LEU A 20 -34.41 11.77 9.84
C LEU A 20 -34.50 11.79 11.37
N ALA A 21 -34.71 10.61 11.96
CA ALA A 21 -34.58 10.44 13.39
C ALA A 21 -33.10 10.34 13.79
N ILE A 22 -32.70 11.11 14.79
CA ILE A 22 -31.38 11.01 15.42
C ILE A 22 -31.60 10.37 16.79
N MET A 23 -31.01 9.19 17.03
CA MET A 23 -31.21 8.43 18.29
C MET A 23 -32.71 8.17 18.59
N ASP A 24 -33.48 7.77 17.59
CA ASP A 24 -34.94 7.57 17.65
C ASP A 24 -35.76 8.82 18.01
N VAL A 25 -35.14 10.00 18.01
CA VAL A 25 -35.82 11.30 18.19
C VAL A 25 -36.06 11.92 16.82
N PRO A 26 -37.32 12.09 16.39
CA PRO A 26 -37.66 12.79 15.16
C PRO A 26 -37.17 14.24 15.18
N GLY A 27 -36.77 14.79 14.02
CA GLY A 27 -36.28 16.16 13.86
C GLY A 27 -37.28 17.30 14.17
N SER A 28 -38.42 17.00 14.79
CA SER A 28 -39.48 17.97 15.13
C SER A 28 -39.23 18.76 16.43
N GLU A 29 -38.28 18.34 17.26
CA GLU A 29 -37.91 19.03 18.50
C GLU A 29 -36.67 19.93 18.27
N PRO A 30 -36.57 21.12 18.90
CA PRO A 30 -35.42 21.99 18.73
C PRO A 30 -34.12 21.32 19.21
N GLN A 31 -33.22 21.03 18.27
CA GLN A 31 -31.90 20.44 18.52
C GLN A 31 -30.79 21.47 18.24
N MET A 32 -29.67 21.38 18.97
CA MET A 32 -28.49 22.20 18.67
C MET A 32 -27.88 21.76 17.33
N SER A 33 -28.01 22.63 16.33
CA SER A 33 -27.25 22.66 15.08
C SER A 33 -27.22 21.34 14.27
N ILE A 34 -28.35 20.96 13.68
CA ILE A 34 -28.48 19.79 12.81
C ILE A 34 -27.62 19.83 11.54
N HIS A 35 -27.13 21.00 11.13
CA HIS A 35 -26.30 21.22 9.93
C HIS A 35 -24.87 21.69 10.26
N ASP A 36 -24.41 21.57 11.51
CA ASP A 36 -23.03 21.92 11.82
C ASP A 36 -22.05 20.97 11.11
N GLY A 37 -21.01 21.51 10.48
CA GLY A 37 -19.97 20.76 9.79
C GLY A 37 -20.30 20.19 8.40
N ILE A 38 -21.58 20.01 8.02
CA ILE A 38 -22.00 19.57 6.67
C ILE A 38 -23.29 20.31 6.28
N SER A 39 -23.21 21.17 5.26
CA SER A 39 -24.33 22.04 4.84
C SER A 39 -25.38 21.35 3.96
N THR A 40 -25.10 20.18 3.40
CA THR A 40 -26.00 19.42 2.49
C THR A 40 -25.92 17.91 2.75
N TYR A 41 -27.03 17.18 2.68
CA TYR A 41 -27.10 15.72 2.76
C TYR A 41 -27.57 15.17 1.42
N GLY A 42 -27.06 14.02 0.98
CA GLY A 42 -27.22 13.57 -0.39
C GLY A 42 -26.18 14.25 -1.28
N ASN A 43 -24.91 13.85 -1.13
CA ASN A 43 -23.82 14.30 -1.98
C ASN A 43 -23.10 13.10 -2.60
N LEU A 44 -22.56 13.31 -3.80
CA LEU A 44 -21.59 12.37 -4.38
C LEU A 44 -20.30 12.41 -3.56
N THR A 45 -19.87 11.25 -3.09
CA THR A 45 -18.64 11.07 -2.31
C THR A 45 -17.50 10.54 -3.17
N THR A 46 -17.84 9.86 -4.26
CA THR A 46 -16.87 9.24 -5.17
C THR A 46 -17.45 9.22 -6.58
N VAL A 47 -16.62 9.55 -7.56
CA VAL A 47 -16.91 9.44 -8.99
C VAL A 47 -15.63 8.96 -9.68
N ASN A 48 -15.70 7.83 -10.39
CA ASN A 48 -14.56 7.27 -11.11
C ASN A 48 -15.00 6.72 -12.47
N GLU A 49 -14.29 7.15 -13.52
CA GLU A 49 -14.39 6.55 -14.86
C GLU A 49 -13.47 5.33 -14.95
N SER A 50 -13.91 4.31 -15.69
CA SER A 50 -13.08 3.15 -15.99
C SER A 50 -11.86 3.56 -16.81
N PRO A 51 -10.63 3.15 -16.42
CA PRO A 51 -9.43 3.47 -17.18
C PRO A 51 -9.32 2.69 -18.51
N ILE A 52 -10.19 1.70 -18.73
CA ILE A 52 -10.17 0.82 -19.92
C ILE A 52 -11.46 0.86 -20.74
N THR A 53 -12.55 1.41 -20.20
CA THR A 53 -13.85 1.50 -20.87
C THR A 53 -14.36 2.95 -20.88
N SER A 54 -14.31 3.61 -22.04
CA SER A 54 -14.89 4.94 -22.19
C SER A 54 -16.39 4.94 -21.88
N GLY A 55 -16.85 5.94 -21.13
CA GLY A 55 -18.26 6.12 -20.78
C GLY A 55 -18.76 5.21 -19.66
N GLU A 56 -17.94 4.27 -19.16
CA GLU A 56 -18.22 3.54 -17.92
C GLU A 56 -17.82 4.43 -16.73
N ILE A 57 -18.80 5.06 -16.09
CA ILE A 57 -18.57 5.92 -14.92
C ILE A 57 -19.36 5.39 -13.75
N TRP A 58 -18.69 5.30 -12.60
CA TRP A 58 -19.26 4.87 -11.34
C TRP A 58 -19.36 6.03 -10.38
N ALA A 59 -20.47 6.13 -9.65
CA ALA A 59 -20.68 7.14 -8.63
C ALA A 59 -21.22 6.51 -7.34
N GLY A 60 -20.78 7.04 -6.21
CA GLY A 60 -21.26 6.68 -4.88
C GLY A 60 -21.68 7.91 -4.09
N THR A 61 -22.63 7.75 -3.18
CA THR A 61 -23.18 8.86 -2.38
C THR A 61 -23.06 8.63 -0.87
N ASP A 62 -23.13 9.73 -0.12
CA ASP A 62 -23.13 9.72 1.35
C ASP A 62 -24.42 9.13 1.95
N ASP A 63 -25.50 9.11 1.17
CA ASP A 63 -26.79 8.51 1.53
C ASP A 63 -26.97 7.07 1.00
N GLY A 64 -25.93 6.47 0.41
CA GLY A 64 -25.84 5.05 0.14
C GLY A 64 -26.44 4.58 -1.18
N ASN A 65 -26.31 5.35 -2.25
CA ASN A 65 -26.49 4.88 -3.63
C ASN A 65 -25.14 4.54 -4.25
N VAL A 66 -25.14 3.47 -5.06
CA VAL A 66 -24.05 3.13 -5.98
C VAL A 66 -24.66 3.11 -7.37
N GLN A 67 -24.16 3.96 -8.25
CA GLN A 67 -24.70 4.12 -9.60
C GLN A 67 -23.64 3.91 -10.66
N VAL A 68 -24.06 3.39 -11.80
CA VAL A 68 -23.21 3.19 -12.99
C VAL A 68 -23.89 3.76 -14.22
N THR A 69 -23.09 4.35 -15.10
CA THR A 69 -23.48 4.75 -16.47
C THR A 69 -22.53 4.09 -17.46
N MET A 70 -23.01 3.87 -18.68
CA MET A 70 -22.25 3.33 -19.81
C MET A 70 -22.30 4.24 -21.05
N ASP A 71 -22.86 5.45 -20.90
CA ASP A 71 -23.14 6.40 -21.98
C ASP A 71 -22.76 7.83 -21.60
N ASP A 72 -21.59 7.97 -20.96
CA ASP A 72 -21.01 9.25 -20.53
C ASP A 72 -21.89 10.03 -19.54
N GLY A 73 -22.77 9.34 -18.82
CA GLY A 73 -23.70 9.92 -17.84
C GLY A 73 -25.07 10.31 -18.39
N ALA A 74 -25.38 9.98 -19.65
CA ALA A 74 -26.70 10.27 -20.21
C ALA A 74 -27.81 9.46 -19.52
N THR A 75 -27.53 8.24 -19.08
CA THR A 75 -28.38 7.40 -18.25
C THR A 75 -27.60 6.75 -17.12
N TRP A 76 -28.25 6.61 -15.95
CA TRP A 76 -27.66 5.99 -14.77
C TRP A 76 -28.54 4.86 -14.24
N GLU A 77 -27.89 3.78 -13.80
CA GLU A 77 -28.51 2.65 -13.13
C GLU A 77 -28.02 2.58 -11.69
N ASN A 78 -28.95 2.57 -10.73
CA ASN A 78 -28.63 2.39 -9.31
C ASN A 78 -28.60 0.90 -8.96
N VAL A 79 -27.42 0.40 -8.63
CA VAL A 79 -27.12 -1.02 -8.42
C VAL A 79 -26.92 -1.41 -6.96
N VAL A 80 -27.10 -0.47 -6.01
CA VAL A 80 -26.89 -0.75 -4.58
C VAL A 80 -27.84 -1.82 -4.04
N GLY A 81 -29.05 -1.94 -4.61
CA GLY A 81 -30.05 -2.93 -4.21
C GLY A 81 -29.62 -4.39 -4.44
N ASN A 82 -28.57 -4.60 -5.26
CA ASN A 82 -28.03 -5.92 -5.55
C ASN A 82 -26.93 -6.35 -4.56
N ILE A 83 -26.52 -5.48 -3.63
CA ILE A 83 -25.45 -5.78 -2.67
C ILE A 83 -26.02 -6.56 -1.47
N PRO A 84 -25.59 -7.82 -1.25
CA PRO A 84 -26.16 -8.64 -0.19
C PRO A 84 -25.70 -8.18 1.19
N GLY A 85 -26.66 -7.97 2.10
CA GLY A 85 -26.38 -7.72 3.51
C GLY A 85 -25.85 -6.33 3.85
N LEU A 86 -25.82 -5.40 2.89
CA LEU A 86 -25.46 -4.01 3.14
C LEU A 86 -26.64 -3.28 3.82
N PRO A 87 -26.44 -2.64 4.99
CA PRO A 87 -27.47 -1.83 5.62
C PRO A 87 -27.90 -0.65 4.74
N GLU A 88 -29.18 -0.26 4.82
CA GLU A 88 -29.67 0.91 4.11
C GLU A 88 -28.93 2.19 4.54
N ARG A 89 -28.66 3.07 3.58
CA ARG A 89 -27.98 4.36 3.80
C ARG A 89 -26.57 4.25 4.37
N THR A 90 -25.89 3.14 4.12
CA THR A 90 -24.45 3.03 4.43
C THR A 90 -23.66 3.94 3.49
N TYR A 91 -22.77 4.76 4.03
CA TYR A 91 -21.99 5.75 3.29
C TYR A 91 -21.08 5.03 2.28
N VAL A 92 -21.13 5.41 0.99
CA VAL A 92 -20.23 4.85 -0.01
C VAL A 92 -18.88 5.54 0.09
N SER A 93 -17.85 4.83 0.55
CA SER A 93 -16.52 5.42 0.78
C SER A 93 -15.64 5.42 -0.47
N ARG A 94 -15.78 4.40 -1.32
CA ARG A 94 -15.11 4.34 -2.64
C ARG A 94 -15.88 3.45 -3.59
N VAL A 95 -15.93 3.83 -4.87
CA VAL A 95 -16.22 2.92 -5.99
C VAL A 95 -15.08 3.02 -6.98
N ALA A 96 -14.39 1.92 -7.26
CA ALA A 96 -13.20 1.86 -8.09
C ALA A 96 -13.42 0.87 -9.25
N PRO A 97 -13.67 1.34 -10.49
CA PRO A 97 -13.70 0.46 -11.66
C PRO A 97 -12.32 -0.16 -11.91
N SER A 98 -12.31 -1.38 -12.42
CA SER A 98 -11.08 -2.14 -12.62
C SER A 98 -10.25 -1.62 -13.78
N ALA A 99 -8.93 -1.70 -13.63
CA ALA A 99 -7.96 -1.46 -14.70
C ALA A 99 -7.74 -2.67 -15.60
N HIS A 100 -8.34 -3.83 -15.28
CA HIS A 100 -8.03 -5.10 -15.95
C HIS A 100 -9.24 -5.79 -16.57
N ALA A 101 -10.46 -5.48 -16.13
CA ALA A 101 -11.67 -6.12 -16.64
C ALA A 101 -12.83 -5.13 -16.73
N GLN A 102 -13.47 -5.08 -17.91
CA GLN A 102 -14.70 -4.33 -18.10
C GLN A 102 -15.82 -4.91 -17.23
N GLY A 103 -16.63 -4.04 -16.61
CA GLY A 103 -17.73 -4.44 -15.74
C GLY A 103 -17.31 -4.89 -14.35
N ARG A 104 -15.99 -5.00 -14.09
CA ARG A 104 -15.49 -5.18 -12.73
C ARG A 104 -15.37 -3.83 -12.04
N ALA A 105 -15.94 -3.74 -10.85
CA ALA A 105 -15.72 -2.62 -9.94
C ALA A 105 -15.67 -3.11 -8.50
N TYR A 106 -14.92 -2.38 -7.68
CA TYR A 106 -14.85 -2.60 -6.24
C TYR A 106 -15.57 -1.48 -5.52
N ALA A 107 -16.33 -1.80 -4.48
CA ALA A 107 -17.02 -0.82 -3.67
C ALA A 107 -16.73 -1.05 -2.17
N THR A 108 -16.45 0.04 -1.46
CA THR A 108 -16.27 0.05 -0.01
C THR A 108 -17.30 0.94 0.64
N PHE A 109 -17.72 0.55 1.84
CA PHE A 109 -18.75 1.27 2.58
C PHE A 109 -18.35 1.50 4.03
N ASP A 110 -18.83 2.61 4.56
CA ASP A 110 -18.55 3.08 5.90
C ASP A 110 -19.84 3.27 6.69
N GLY A 111 -20.03 2.40 7.69
CA GLY A 111 -21.19 2.43 8.58
C GLY A 111 -20.99 3.22 9.86
N HIS A 112 -19.81 3.80 10.13
CA HIS A 112 -19.43 4.20 11.49
C HIS A 112 -20.35 5.28 12.06
N ARG A 113 -20.91 6.14 11.21
CA ARG A 113 -21.86 7.21 11.59
C ARG A 113 -23.18 6.66 12.13
N ASN A 114 -23.50 5.41 11.80
CA ASN A 114 -24.67 4.68 12.28
C ASN A 114 -24.31 3.70 13.42
N GLY A 115 -23.07 3.72 13.92
CA GLY A 115 -22.58 2.79 14.94
C GLY A 115 -22.29 1.38 14.42
N ASP A 116 -22.27 1.19 13.09
CA ASP A 116 -21.86 -0.05 12.44
C ASP A 116 -20.41 0.06 11.96
N PHE A 117 -19.53 -0.78 12.50
CA PHE A 117 -18.11 -0.78 12.19
C PHE A 117 -17.69 -2.05 11.42
N ALA A 118 -18.63 -2.72 10.75
CA ALA A 118 -18.33 -3.86 9.91
C ALA A 118 -17.52 -3.45 8.67
N PRO A 119 -16.51 -4.24 8.25
CA PRO A 119 -15.73 -3.96 7.05
C PRO A 119 -16.51 -4.38 5.80
N TYR A 120 -17.25 -3.44 5.21
CA TYR A 120 -18.01 -3.67 3.97
C TYR A 120 -17.14 -3.42 2.75
N VAL A 121 -16.77 -4.51 2.07
CA VAL A 121 -15.98 -4.49 0.83
C VAL A 121 -16.59 -5.50 -0.13
N PHE A 122 -16.92 -5.04 -1.34
CA PHE A 122 -17.57 -5.86 -2.35
C PHE A 122 -16.90 -5.69 -3.70
N VAL A 123 -16.99 -6.74 -4.52
CA VAL A 123 -16.60 -6.73 -5.93
C VAL A 123 -17.80 -7.15 -6.78
N THR A 124 -17.98 -6.49 -7.91
CA THR A 124 -18.85 -6.92 -9.00
C THR A 124 -17.99 -7.29 -10.20
N GLU A 125 -18.48 -8.18 -11.06
CA GLU A 125 -17.84 -8.57 -12.33
C GLU A 125 -18.81 -8.32 -13.52
N ASP A 126 -19.96 -7.71 -13.27
CA ASP A 126 -21.09 -7.62 -14.20
C ASP A 126 -21.83 -6.28 -14.11
N PHE A 127 -21.09 -5.17 -13.94
CA PHE A 127 -21.65 -3.81 -13.86
C PHE A 127 -22.65 -3.62 -12.70
N GLY A 128 -22.44 -4.34 -11.59
CA GLY A 128 -23.23 -4.20 -10.37
C GLY A 128 -24.52 -5.02 -10.36
N GLN A 129 -24.73 -5.89 -11.36
CA GLN A 129 -25.88 -6.80 -11.37
C GLN A 129 -25.76 -7.88 -10.28
N SER A 130 -24.54 -8.26 -9.92
CA SER A 130 -24.24 -9.09 -8.76
C SER A 130 -22.97 -8.61 -8.03
N TRP A 131 -22.93 -8.89 -6.73
CA TRP A 131 -21.83 -8.49 -5.85
C TRP A 131 -21.40 -9.64 -4.95
N SER A 132 -20.09 -9.76 -4.75
CA SER A 132 -19.47 -10.71 -3.82
C SER A 132 -18.72 -9.95 -2.74
N ALA A 133 -18.91 -10.34 -1.48
CA ALA A 133 -18.15 -9.77 -0.36
C ALA A 133 -16.71 -10.29 -0.39
N ILE A 134 -15.75 -9.38 -0.22
CA ILE A 134 -14.31 -9.66 -0.24
C ILE A 134 -13.64 -9.08 1.02
N ALA A 135 -14.21 -9.35 2.19
CA ALA A 135 -13.76 -8.78 3.47
C ALA A 135 -13.00 -9.78 4.39
N THR A 136 -12.73 -10.99 3.90
CA THR A 136 -12.09 -12.06 4.69
C THR A 136 -10.67 -11.66 5.11
N GLY A 137 -10.37 -11.74 6.42
CA GLY A 137 -9.08 -11.33 6.98
C GLY A 137 -9.01 -9.86 7.40
N LEU A 138 -9.99 -9.03 7.03
CA LEU A 138 -10.13 -7.69 7.60
C LEU A 138 -10.66 -7.78 9.04
N PRO A 139 -10.17 -6.93 9.96
CA PRO A 139 -10.63 -6.94 11.33
C PRO A 139 -12.05 -6.38 11.44
N HIS A 140 -12.90 -7.08 12.19
CA HIS A 140 -14.18 -6.52 12.62
C HIS A 140 -13.97 -5.31 13.55
N GLY A 141 -14.88 -4.33 13.46
CA GLY A 141 -14.84 -3.14 14.31
C GLY A 141 -14.15 -1.92 13.68
N TRP A 142 -13.76 -2.00 12.40
CA TRP A 142 -13.13 -0.90 11.67
C TRP A 142 -13.73 -0.80 10.26
N SER A 143 -14.37 0.33 9.97
CA SER A 143 -14.89 0.65 8.64
C SER A 143 -13.78 0.75 7.59
N VAL A 144 -14.14 0.53 6.33
CA VAL A 144 -13.23 0.66 5.20
C VAL A 144 -13.46 1.98 4.47
N ASN A 145 -12.38 2.72 4.23
CA ASN A 145 -12.43 4.08 3.68
C ASN A 145 -12.09 4.11 2.19
N VAL A 146 -11.19 3.23 1.75
CA VAL A 146 -10.68 3.24 0.37
C VAL A 146 -10.22 1.86 -0.06
N ILE A 147 -10.40 1.57 -1.35
CA ILE A 147 -9.82 0.43 -2.05
C ILE A 147 -9.11 0.93 -3.32
N ALA A 148 -7.98 0.32 -3.65
CA ALA A 148 -7.24 0.56 -4.89
C ALA A 148 -6.78 -0.77 -5.51
N GLU A 149 -7.06 -0.96 -6.80
CA GLU A 149 -6.54 -2.08 -7.59
C GLU A 149 -5.19 -1.69 -8.21
N HIS A 150 -4.22 -2.61 -8.16
CA HIS A 150 -2.91 -2.36 -8.76
C HIS A 150 -2.98 -2.30 -10.28
N HIS A 151 -2.46 -1.23 -10.88
CA HIS A 151 -2.63 -0.97 -12.32
C HIS A 151 -1.91 -1.95 -13.26
N ARG A 152 -1.00 -2.80 -12.77
CA ARG A 152 -0.33 -3.87 -13.56
C ARG A 152 -0.62 -5.30 -13.10
N SER A 153 -1.25 -5.48 -11.94
CA SER A 153 -1.51 -6.80 -11.38
C SER A 153 -2.98 -6.86 -10.94
N PRO A 154 -3.83 -7.65 -11.60
CA PRO A 154 -5.25 -7.73 -11.25
C PRO A 154 -5.49 -8.37 -9.88
N ASP A 155 -4.51 -9.13 -9.36
CA ASP A 155 -4.66 -9.85 -8.10
C ASP A 155 -4.24 -9.03 -6.88
N LEU A 156 -3.47 -7.97 -7.09
CA LEU A 156 -2.96 -7.11 -6.04
C LEU A 156 -3.92 -5.95 -5.75
N LEU A 157 -4.53 -5.98 -4.56
CA LEU A 157 -5.42 -4.94 -4.07
C LEU A 157 -4.90 -4.33 -2.77
N PHE A 158 -5.20 -3.06 -2.56
CA PHE A 158 -4.90 -2.32 -1.34
C PHE A 158 -6.17 -1.75 -0.73
N ILE A 159 -6.27 -1.81 0.59
CA ILE A 159 -7.36 -1.20 1.36
C ILE A 159 -6.79 -0.30 2.44
N GLY A 160 -7.41 0.87 2.60
CA GLY A 160 -7.23 1.76 3.75
C GLY A 160 -8.42 1.67 4.69
N ASN A 161 -8.16 1.52 5.98
CA ASN A 161 -9.17 1.57 7.02
C ASN A 161 -8.71 2.46 8.19
N GLU A 162 -9.52 2.52 9.24
CA GLU A 162 -9.27 3.31 10.46
C GLU A 162 -7.96 2.99 11.21
N ILE A 163 -7.29 1.89 10.89
CA ILE A 163 -6.09 1.44 11.60
C ILE A 163 -4.89 1.14 10.69
N GLY A 164 -4.98 1.39 9.38
CA GLY A 164 -3.85 1.32 8.47
C GLY A 164 -4.19 0.74 7.10
N VAL A 165 -3.16 0.16 6.46
CA VAL A 165 -3.26 -0.42 5.12
C VAL A 165 -3.24 -1.94 5.17
N TYR A 166 -4.09 -2.55 4.35
CA TYR A 166 -4.18 -3.99 4.12
C TYR A 166 -3.92 -4.30 2.64
N ILE A 167 -3.31 -5.45 2.38
CA ILE A 167 -3.02 -5.96 1.05
C ILE A 167 -3.71 -7.29 0.84
N SER A 168 -4.15 -7.52 -0.38
CA SER A 168 -4.53 -8.83 -0.88
C SER A 168 -3.71 -9.11 -2.14
N ILE A 169 -3.22 -10.34 -2.26
CA ILE A 169 -2.51 -10.86 -3.45
C ILE A 169 -3.36 -11.89 -4.20
N ASP A 170 -4.65 -11.98 -3.86
CA ASP A 170 -5.60 -13.01 -4.30
C ASP A 170 -6.99 -12.42 -4.64
N ARG A 171 -7.03 -11.17 -5.10
CA ARG A 171 -8.27 -10.44 -5.50
C ARG A 171 -9.29 -10.22 -4.39
N GLY A 172 -8.80 -9.97 -3.18
CA GLY A 172 -9.61 -9.70 -2.00
C GLY A 172 -10.16 -10.95 -1.33
N GLN A 173 -9.68 -12.14 -1.71
CA GLN A 173 -10.05 -13.38 -1.00
C GLN A 173 -9.48 -13.41 0.42
N ASN A 174 -8.27 -12.87 0.63
CA ASN A 174 -7.67 -12.69 1.95
C ASN A 174 -6.91 -11.37 2.05
N TRP A 175 -7.04 -10.71 3.21
CA TRP A 175 -6.36 -9.46 3.51
C TRP A 175 -5.31 -9.61 4.62
N THR A 176 -4.13 -9.05 4.39
CA THR A 176 -3.02 -9.01 5.36
C THR A 176 -2.62 -7.57 5.63
N ARG A 177 -2.41 -7.22 6.91
CA ARG A 177 -2.01 -5.86 7.30
C ARG A 177 -0.55 -5.58 6.95
N ILE A 178 -0.27 -4.45 6.31
CA ILE A 178 1.11 -3.96 6.14
C ILE A 178 1.57 -3.33 7.46
N LYS A 179 2.70 -3.80 7.99
CA LYS A 179 3.34 -3.25 9.23
C LYS A 179 4.67 -2.55 8.96
N SER A 180 4.98 -2.23 7.70
CA SER A 180 6.23 -1.59 7.27
C SER A 180 6.30 -0.16 7.80
N ASN A 181 6.67 -0.01 9.08
CA ASN A 181 6.77 1.22 9.89
C ASN A 181 5.55 2.16 9.92
N LEU A 182 4.46 1.82 9.23
CA LEU A 182 3.20 2.56 9.27
C LEU A 182 2.56 2.44 10.67
N PRO A 183 2.34 3.56 11.38
CA PRO A 183 1.66 3.53 12.67
C PRO A 183 0.19 3.15 12.50
N VAL A 184 -0.47 2.80 13.61
CA VAL A 184 -1.94 2.74 13.64
C VAL A 184 -2.47 4.15 13.37
N VAL A 185 -3.08 4.35 12.20
CA VAL A 185 -3.63 5.63 11.77
C VAL A 185 -4.75 5.37 10.75
N PRO A 186 -5.82 6.19 10.72
CA PRO A 186 -6.81 6.12 9.66
C PRO A 186 -6.20 6.47 8.31
N VAL A 187 -6.56 5.69 7.30
CA VAL A 187 -6.17 5.89 5.91
C VAL A 187 -7.40 6.29 5.13
N ASP A 188 -7.41 7.51 4.61
CA ASP A 188 -8.56 8.09 3.91
C ASP A 188 -8.46 7.89 2.39
N ASP A 189 -7.23 7.81 1.87
CA ASP A 189 -7.01 7.66 0.43
C ASP A 189 -5.73 6.86 0.10
N LEU A 190 -5.75 6.23 -1.06
CA LEU A 190 -4.66 5.44 -1.61
C LEU A 190 -4.48 5.78 -3.09
N ALA A 191 -3.24 5.96 -3.51
CA ALA A 191 -2.91 6.13 -4.92
C ALA A 191 -1.64 5.34 -5.27
N ILE A 192 -1.62 4.73 -6.45
CA ILE A 192 -0.45 4.01 -6.94
C ILE A 192 0.15 4.83 -8.07
N HIS A 193 1.40 5.28 -7.89
CA HIS A 193 2.05 6.09 -8.90
C HIS A 193 2.44 5.21 -10.11
N PRO A 194 1.93 5.44 -11.33
CA PRO A 194 2.08 4.48 -12.44
C PRO A 194 3.52 4.29 -12.92
N ARG A 195 4.36 5.35 -12.84
CA ARG A 195 5.78 5.31 -13.23
C ARG A 195 6.69 4.71 -12.15
N GLU A 196 6.64 5.25 -10.92
CA GLU A 196 7.51 4.80 -9.83
C GLU A 196 7.03 3.49 -9.21
N ASN A 197 5.74 3.18 -9.34
CA ASN A 197 5.09 2.06 -8.68
C ASN A 197 5.09 2.17 -7.15
N ASP A 198 4.99 3.38 -6.64
CA ASP A 198 4.92 3.64 -5.21
C ASP A 198 3.46 3.65 -4.77
N LEU A 199 3.18 3.05 -3.61
CA LEU A 199 1.89 3.23 -2.96
C LEU A 199 1.96 4.46 -2.07
N ILE A 200 1.19 5.48 -2.45
CA ILE A 200 1.01 6.72 -1.71
C ILE A 200 -0.22 6.55 -0.82
N VAL A 201 -0.04 6.79 0.47
CA VAL A 201 -1.04 6.58 1.51
C VAL A 201 -1.40 7.92 2.14
N GLY A 202 -2.62 8.40 1.91
CA GLY A 202 -3.17 9.58 2.55
C GLY A 202 -3.73 9.25 3.93
N THR A 203 -3.12 9.78 4.99
CA THR A 203 -3.54 9.49 6.36
C THR A 203 -4.26 10.65 7.02
N HIS A 204 -5.18 10.34 7.92
CA HIS A 204 -5.86 11.34 8.73
C HIS A 204 -4.90 11.89 9.81
N GLY A 205 -4.46 13.14 9.65
CA GLY A 205 -3.67 13.87 10.64
C GLY A 205 -2.17 13.55 10.70
N ARG A 206 -1.65 12.68 9.82
CA ARG A 206 -0.20 12.35 9.74
C ARG A 206 0.41 12.52 8.35
N SER A 207 -0.21 13.34 7.49
CA SER A 207 0.24 13.63 6.12
C SER A 207 0.21 12.38 5.22
N ALA A 208 1.08 12.34 4.21
CA ALA A 208 1.24 11.21 3.31
C ALA A 208 2.38 10.27 3.75
N TRP A 209 2.18 8.98 3.54
CA TRP A 209 3.21 7.94 3.62
C TRP A 209 3.44 7.36 2.24
N ILE A 210 4.66 6.91 1.97
CA ILE A 210 5.04 6.32 0.69
C ILE A 210 5.68 4.97 0.96
N LEU A 211 5.02 3.89 0.54
CA LEU A 211 5.65 2.58 0.42
C LEU A 211 6.32 2.53 -0.95
N ALA A 212 7.63 2.75 -0.95
CA ALA A 212 8.42 2.85 -2.16
C ALA A 212 8.50 1.51 -2.87
N ASP A 213 8.07 1.50 -4.12
CA ASP A 213 8.10 0.39 -5.05
C ASP A 213 7.43 -0.91 -4.56
N VAL A 214 6.16 -1.08 -4.94
CA VAL A 214 5.36 -2.28 -4.64
C VAL A 214 5.61 -3.46 -5.58
N THR A 215 6.66 -3.43 -6.42
CA THR A 215 7.00 -4.53 -7.34
C THR A 215 7.12 -5.89 -6.64
N PRO A 216 7.75 -6.00 -5.45
CA PRO A 216 7.77 -7.27 -4.72
C PRO A 216 6.37 -7.85 -4.50
N LEU A 217 5.40 -6.99 -4.15
CA LEU A 217 4.02 -7.39 -3.87
C LEU A 217 3.28 -7.85 -5.14
N GLU A 218 3.64 -7.35 -6.33
CA GLU A 218 3.09 -7.83 -7.61
C GLU A 218 3.50 -9.26 -7.94
N HIS A 219 4.69 -9.66 -7.48
CA HIS A 219 5.26 -10.98 -7.72
C HIS A 219 4.98 -11.96 -6.58
N LEU A 220 4.42 -11.49 -5.46
CA LEU A 220 3.91 -12.39 -4.43
C LEU A 220 2.71 -13.18 -4.96
N SER A 221 2.77 -14.49 -4.78
CA SER A 221 1.69 -15.43 -5.07
C SER A 221 1.67 -16.50 -3.99
N SER A 222 0.56 -17.21 -3.85
CA SER A 222 0.48 -18.38 -2.96
C SER A 222 1.55 -19.43 -3.29
N GLU A 223 1.86 -19.59 -4.57
CA GLU A 223 2.87 -20.51 -5.10
C GLU A 223 4.27 -20.07 -4.64
N LEU A 224 4.61 -18.80 -4.82
CA LEU A 224 5.90 -18.25 -4.39
C LEU A 224 6.11 -18.35 -2.88
N LEU A 225 5.07 -18.13 -2.08
CA LEU A 225 5.17 -18.24 -0.63
C LEU A 225 5.51 -19.67 -0.15
N ASN A 226 5.42 -20.68 -1.02
CA ASN A 226 5.88 -22.04 -0.74
C ASN A 226 7.29 -22.35 -1.27
N GLU A 227 7.92 -21.44 -2.00
CA GLU A 227 9.31 -21.58 -2.44
C GLU A 227 10.28 -21.12 -1.35
N ALA A 228 11.51 -21.65 -1.34
CA ALA A 228 12.52 -21.30 -0.33
C ALA A 228 12.94 -19.81 -0.39
N GLY A 229 12.86 -19.22 -1.58
CA GLY A 229 13.14 -17.81 -1.78
C GLY A 229 13.19 -17.42 -3.25
N GLN A 230 13.03 -16.13 -3.52
CA GLN A 230 13.06 -15.58 -4.88
C GLN A 230 13.67 -14.18 -4.90
N LEU A 231 14.48 -13.90 -5.92
CA LEU A 231 14.89 -12.54 -6.26
C LEU A 231 13.79 -11.84 -7.07
N PHE A 232 13.36 -10.66 -6.63
CA PHE A 232 12.37 -9.89 -7.36
C PHE A 232 12.99 -9.17 -8.57
N PRO A 233 12.22 -8.87 -9.63
CA PRO A 233 12.70 -8.07 -10.74
C PRO A 233 13.19 -6.70 -10.28
N GLN A 234 14.35 -6.29 -10.80
CA GLN A 234 15.00 -5.03 -10.45
C GLN A 234 14.69 -3.96 -11.51
N LYS A 235 14.26 -2.78 -11.07
CA LYS A 235 14.09 -1.63 -11.97
C LYS A 235 15.43 -1.02 -12.34
N PRO A 236 15.55 -0.37 -13.51
CA PRO A 236 16.70 0.46 -13.81
C PRO A 236 16.91 1.52 -12.71
N VAL A 237 18.11 1.57 -12.14
CA VAL A 237 18.44 2.50 -11.05
C VAL A 237 19.18 3.71 -11.61
N THR A 238 18.80 4.91 -11.18
CA THR A 238 19.53 6.14 -11.51
C THR A 238 20.66 6.35 -10.51
N MET A 239 21.89 6.47 -11.01
CA MET A 239 23.04 6.82 -10.19
C MET A 239 23.04 8.33 -9.93
N TRP A 240 22.63 8.73 -8.73
CA TRP A 240 22.67 10.13 -8.30
C TRP A 240 24.06 10.53 -7.82
N ALA A 241 24.59 11.62 -8.37
CA ALA A 241 25.75 12.29 -7.81
C ALA A 241 25.34 13.05 -6.55
N GLN A 242 25.77 12.58 -5.38
CA GLN A 242 25.50 13.26 -4.13
C GLN A 242 26.21 14.62 -4.12
N LYS A 243 25.42 15.68 -3.99
CA LYS A 243 25.94 17.03 -3.75
C LYS A 243 25.89 17.30 -2.25
N GLY A 244 27.05 17.56 -1.65
CA GLY A 244 27.12 18.13 -0.31
C GLY A 244 26.69 19.59 -0.38
N ASP A 245 25.57 19.93 0.26
CA ASP A 245 25.26 21.34 0.53
C ASP A 245 26.00 21.78 1.80
N TRP A 246 26.78 22.85 1.67
CA TRP A 246 27.36 23.53 2.82
C TRP A 246 26.25 24.40 3.43
N PRO A 247 25.74 24.09 4.64
CA PRO A 247 24.58 24.78 5.18
C PRO A 247 24.99 26.17 5.66
N PHE A 248 24.87 27.17 4.79
CA PHE A 248 24.99 28.59 5.15
C PHE A 248 23.67 29.18 5.68
N TYR A 249 22.58 28.39 5.68
CA TYR A 249 21.26 28.78 6.16
C TYR A 249 20.75 27.76 7.19
N GLY A 250 19.85 28.23 8.09
CA GLY A 250 19.30 27.44 9.19
C GLY A 250 18.60 26.15 8.74
N ALA A 251 18.42 25.22 9.68
CA ALA A 251 17.91 23.86 9.41
C ALA A 251 16.61 23.89 8.59
N THR A 252 16.65 23.25 7.42
CA THR A 252 15.47 23.02 6.58
C THR A 252 14.97 21.62 6.89
N TYR A 253 13.68 21.47 7.20
CA TYR A 253 13.07 20.15 7.36
C TYR A 253 13.08 19.44 6.00
N SER A 254 13.82 18.34 5.89
CA SER A 254 13.92 17.50 4.70
C SER A 254 13.90 16.04 5.10
N ALA A 255 13.37 15.19 4.23
CA ALA A 255 13.47 13.74 4.38
C ALA A 255 14.88 13.28 3.97
N SER A 256 15.29 12.12 4.49
CA SER A 256 16.54 11.49 4.05
C SER A 256 16.49 11.18 2.56
N ASN A 257 17.61 11.41 1.87
CA ASN A 257 17.76 10.95 0.49
C ASN A 257 17.69 9.41 0.42
N PRO A 258 17.25 8.85 -0.72
CA PRO A 258 17.33 7.40 -0.93
C PRO A 258 18.77 6.91 -0.78
N PRO A 259 18.97 5.63 -0.41
CA PRO A 259 20.29 5.07 -0.25
C PRO A 259 21.09 5.17 -1.56
N ARG A 260 22.39 5.42 -1.44
CA ARG A 260 23.29 5.47 -2.60
C ARG A 260 23.59 4.04 -3.05
N GLY A 261 22.85 3.57 -4.04
CA GLY A 261 23.06 2.25 -4.63
C GLY A 261 21.82 1.74 -5.34
N ALA A 262 21.91 0.52 -5.86
CA ALA A 262 20.77 -0.25 -6.30
C ALA A 262 20.16 -1.01 -5.11
N VAL A 263 18.89 -0.75 -4.82
CA VAL A 263 18.13 -1.52 -3.82
C VAL A 263 17.71 -2.83 -4.47
N ILE A 264 18.21 -3.94 -3.94
CA ILE A 264 17.89 -5.29 -4.37
C ILE A 264 16.92 -5.88 -3.35
N ARG A 265 15.84 -6.48 -3.83
CA ARG A 265 14.79 -7.06 -2.99
C ARG A 265 14.61 -8.53 -3.29
N TYR A 266 14.47 -9.33 -2.24
CA TYR A 266 14.30 -10.78 -2.34
C TYR A 266 13.38 -11.29 -1.23
N TYR A 267 12.77 -12.44 -1.47
CA TYR A 267 11.94 -13.17 -0.53
C TYR A 267 12.71 -14.38 0.01
N LEU A 268 12.54 -14.66 1.31
CA LEU A 268 12.97 -15.90 1.96
C LEU A 268 11.78 -16.50 2.73
N SER A 269 11.59 -17.81 2.64
CA SER A 269 10.62 -18.51 3.49
C SER A 269 11.12 -18.64 4.93
N ASP A 270 10.22 -18.98 5.84
CA ASP A 270 10.50 -19.14 7.29
C ASP A 270 11.25 -20.46 7.61
N ASP A 271 11.60 -21.26 6.60
CA ASP A 271 12.27 -22.57 6.77
C ASP A 271 13.79 -22.41 6.96
N GLN A 272 14.18 -21.75 8.05
CA GLN A 272 15.54 -21.83 8.59
C GLN A 272 15.49 -22.74 9.84
N ASP A 273 15.95 -23.98 9.68
CA ASP A 273 16.29 -24.98 10.71
C ASP A 273 15.18 -25.63 11.58
N GLU A 274 14.47 -26.63 11.03
CA GLU A 274 14.15 -27.85 11.80
C GLU A 274 15.38 -28.79 11.82
N GLY A 275 16.45 -28.36 12.46
CA GLY A 275 17.58 -29.19 12.84
C GLY A 275 17.30 -29.95 14.14
N ASP A 276 17.06 -31.25 14.04
CA ASP A 276 17.10 -32.32 15.06
C ASP A 276 16.99 -31.91 16.57
N PRO A 277 15.90 -32.24 17.29
CA PRO A 277 15.66 -31.80 18.68
C PRO A 277 16.50 -32.53 19.75
N ALA A 278 17.68 -33.04 19.40
CA ALA A 278 18.43 -33.98 20.22
C ALA A 278 19.82 -33.48 20.68
N GLU A 279 20.08 -32.18 20.76
CA GLU A 279 21.30 -31.71 21.45
C GLU A 279 21.20 -30.25 21.90
N ASN A 280 20.47 -29.97 22.99
CA ASN A 280 20.70 -28.77 23.81
C ASN A 280 20.08 -28.92 25.20
N SER A 281 20.72 -29.74 26.04
CA SER A 281 20.56 -29.66 27.50
C SER A 281 21.77 -28.94 28.10
N ALA A 282 21.69 -27.62 28.27
CA ALA A 282 22.56 -26.89 29.19
C ALA A 282 21.89 -25.57 29.64
N THR A 283 21.29 -25.65 30.83
CA THR A 283 21.22 -24.59 31.87
C THR A 283 21.10 -23.12 31.44
N GLN A 284 19.90 -22.56 31.65
CA GLN A 284 19.66 -21.12 31.73
C GLN A 284 20.33 -20.52 32.98
N GLU A 285 21.15 -19.48 32.77
CA GLU A 285 21.31 -18.40 33.75
C GLU A 285 21.00 -17.04 33.10
N SER A 286 20.34 -16.22 33.91
CA SER A 286 19.74 -14.93 33.61
C SER A 286 20.75 -13.87 33.13
N GLY A 287 20.57 -13.37 31.91
CA GLY A 287 21.17 -12.14 31.39
C GLY A 287 20.15 -11.39 30.53
N ASN A 288 19.97 -10.11 30.80
CA ASN A 288 19.00 -9.23 30.15
C ASN A 288 19.58 -8.73 28.82
N GLU A 289 19.50 -9.55 27.77
CA GLU A 289 19.78 -9.16 26.39
C GLU A 289 18.59 -9.59 25.52
N GLY A 290 18.10 -8.67 24.68
CA GLY A 290 17.06 -8.99 23.70
C GLY A 290 17.55 -10.09 22.76
N PRO A 291 16.64 -10.83 22.10
CA PRO A 291 17.04 -11.98 21.29
C PRO A 291 17.91 -11.49 20.12
N THR A 292 19.20 -11.82 20.16
CA THR A 292 20.07 -11.82 18.99
C THR A 292 19.71 -13.06 18.16
N PRO A 293 19.16 -12.91 16.96
CA PRO A 293 18.94 -14.06 16.08
C PRO A 293 20.31 -14.57 15.62
N ASP A 294 20.58 -15.85 15.81
CA ASP A 294 21.68 -16.54 15.13
C ASP A 294 21.44 -16.41 13.62
N SER A 295 22.24 -15.56 12.95
CA SER A 295 22.14 -15.30 11.53
C SER A 295 22.91 -16.36 10.75
N GLY A 296 22.21 -17.31 10.13
CA GLY A 296 22.75 -18.00 8.96
C GLY A 296 23.11 -16.94 7.91
N GLU A 297 24.38 -16.81 7.54
CA GLU A 297 24.84 -15.77 6.61
C GLU A 297 24.28 -16.03 5.20
N PHE A 298 23.14 -15.42 4.86
CA PHE A 298 22.63 -15.41 3.50
C PHE A 298 23.48 -14.46 2.66
N SER A 299 24.00 -14.93 1.53
CA SER A 299 24.84 -14.13 0.64
C SER A 299 24.22 -14.01 -0.75
N LEU A 300 24.35 -12.82 -1.34
CA LEU A 300 23.87 -12.52 -2.68
C LEU A 300 25.06 -12.17 -3.57
N THR A 301 25.24 -12.94 -4.63
CA THR A 301 26.30 -12.75 -5.62
C THR A 301 25.78 -11.97 -6.81
N ILE A 302 26.51 -10.93 -7.20
CA ILE A 302 26.22 -10.08 -8.36
C ILE A 302 27.24 -10.43 -9.45
N GLU A 303 26.74 -10.76 -10.64
CA GLU A 303 27.53 -11.07 -11.84
C GLU A 303 27.26 -10.05 -12.95
N ASP A 304 28.22 -9.89 -13.86
CA ASP A 304 28.05 -9.06 -15.05
C ASP A 304 27.30 -9.81 -16.18
N ALA A 305 27.07 -9.14 -17.31
CA ALA A 305 26.36 -9.74 -18.46
C ALA A 305 27.13 -10.92 -19.12
N ARG A 306 28.37 -11.17 -18.73
CA ARG A 306 29.22 -12.28 -19.20
C ARG A 306 29.32 -13.41 -18.16
N GLY A 307 28.69 -13.26 -17.00
CA GLY A 307 28.79 -14.19 -15.88
C GLY A 307 30.07 -14.03 -15.05
N GLU A 308 30.79 -12.91 -15.18
CA GLU A 308 31.93 -12.61 -14.33
C GLU A 308 31.46 -12.04 -12.99
N HIS A 309 32.07 -12.53 -11.90
CA HIS A 309 31.79 -12.10 -10.55
C HIS A 309 32.10 -10.61 -10.34
N VAL A 310 31.14 -9.86 -9.79
CA VAL A 310 31.28 -8.43 -9.48
C VAL A 310 31.39 -8.20 -7.98
N ARG A 311 30.44 -8.72 -7.19
CA ARG A 311 30.31 -8.43 -5.76
C ARG A 311 29.60 -9.56 -5.03
N THR A 312 30.04 -9.89 -3.82
CA THR A 312 29.22 -10.64 -2.85
C THR A 312 28.72 -9.69 -1.76
N LEU A 313 27.41 -9.76 -1.48
CA LEU A 313 26.77 -9.00 -0.40
C LEU A 313 26.36 -9.95 0.72
N THR A 314 26.73 -9.61 1.95
CA THR A 314 26.15 -10.22 3.16
C THR A 314 24.79 -9.60 3.39
N THR A 315 23.77 -10.44 3.57
CA THR A 315 22.37 -9.99 3.56
C THR A 315 21.59 -10.54 4.76
N PRO A 316 20.52 -9.84 5.21
CA PRO A 316 19.65 -10.36 6.26
C PRO A 316 18.99 -11.69 5.87
N SER A 317 18.93 -12.64 6.80
CA SER A 317 18.28 -13.94 6.60
C SER A 317 16.89 -14.01 7.25
N LEU A 318 16.16 -12.88 7.31
CA LEU A 318 14.84 -12.83 7.94
C LEU A 318 13.78 -13.44 7.02
N ALA A 319 12.78 -14.12 7.61
CA ALA A 319 11.63 -14.58 6.85
C ALA A 319 10.84 -13.39 6.27
N GLY A 320 10.40 -13.53 5.01
CA GLY A 320 9.66 -12.51 4.28
C GLY A 320 10.50 -11.73 3.28
N ILE A 321 10.05 -10.50 2.97
CA ILE A 321 10.72 -9.63 2.01
C ILE A 321 11.88 -8.90 2.70
N ASN A 322 13.06 -9.05 2.13
CA ASN A 322 14.28 -8.39 2.57
C ASN A 322 14.80 -7.44 1.49
N GLU A 323 15.59 -6.46 1.93
CA GLU A 323 16.23 -5.48 1.06
C GLU A 323 17.73 -5.39 1.37
N VAL A 324 18.55 -5.27 0.33
CA VAL A 324 19.98 -4.97 0.44
C VAL A 324 20.37 -3.90 -0.58
N VAL A 325 21.31 -3.03 -0.24
CA VAL A 325 21.79 -1.98 -1.14
C VAL A 325 23.14 -2.39 -1.72
N TRP A 326 23.21 -2.49 -3.05
CA TRP A 326 24.48 -2.57 -3.77
C TRP A 326 24.97 -1.17 -4.14
N ASP A 327 26.13 -0.76 -3.63
CA ASP A 327 26.71 0.57 -3.84
C ASP A 327 27.42 0.75 -5.20
N TRP A 328 27.16 -0.15 -6.15
CA TRP A 328 27.77 -0.23 -7.49
C TRP A 328 29.28 -0.50 -7.49
N ARG A 329 29.82 -1.08 -6.41
CA ARG A 329 31.25 -1.41 -6.36
C ARG A 329 31.50 -2.90 -6.55
N TYR A 330 32.70 -3.21 -7.01
CA TYR A 330 33.26 -4.56 -6.94
C TYR A 330 33.58 -4.95 -5.49
N ASP A 331 33.90 -6.22 -5.25
CA ASP A 331 34.47 -6.64 -3.97
C ASP A 331 35.74 -5.86 -3.62
N ALA A 332 35.98 -5.73 -2.32
CA ALA A 332 37.22 -5.13 -1.83
C ALA A 332 38.40 -6.00 -2.29
N PRO A 333 39.54 -5.41 -2.68
CA PRO A 333 40.70 -6.18 -3.13
C PRO A 333 41.33 -7.05 -2.03
N TYR A 334 40.98 -6.80 -0.76
CA TYR A 334 41.36 -7.58 0.41
C TYR A 334 40.38 -7.33 1.56
N GLU A 335 40.17 -8.33 2.42
CA GLU A 335 39.42 -8.19 3.67
C GLU A 335 40.32 -7.57 4.76
N THR A 336 39.73 -6.76 5.64
CA THR A 336 40.44 -6.18 6.80
C THR A 336 39.80 -6.67 8.09
N ASP A 337 40.59 -7.32 8.94
CA ASP A 337 40.17 -7.84 10.26
C ASP A 337 39.94 -6.74 11.32
N GLU A 338 40.08 -5.45 10.99
CA GLU A 338 40.00 -4.36 11.96
C GLU A 338 38.69 -3.58 11.88
N THR A 339 38.00 -3.47 13.02
CA THR A 339 36.86 -2.57 13.23
C THR A 339 37.26 -1.11 12.98
N PRO A 340 36.42 -0.28 12.32
CA PRO A 340 36.77 1.11 12.05
C PRO A 340 37.03 1.88 13.34
N ASN A 341 38.21 2.50 13.44
CA ASN A 341 38.58 3.32 14.58
C ASN A 341 37.70 4.60 14.60
N GLU A 342 36.74 4.69 15.53
CA GLU A 342 35.84 5.85 15.70
C GLU A 342 36.55 7.12 16.24
N GLY A 343 37.86 7.10 16.44
CA GLY A 343 38.61 8.22 17.00
C GLY A 343 39.64 8.83 16.05
N GLY A 344 39.32 9.93 15.38
CA GLY A 344 40.34 10.81 14.81
C GLY A 344 39.89 11.66 13.63
N GLY A 345 39.72 12.96 13.86
CA GLY A 345 39.39 13.92 12.81
C GLY A 345 40.47 14.01 11.71
N GLY A 346 40.00 14.16 10.47
CA GLY A 346 40.81 14.57 9.31
C GLY A 346 41.31 13.41 8.45
N PHE A 347 40.65 13.21 7.31
CA PHE A 347 41.11 12.35 6.20
C PHE A 347 41.28 10.85 6.50
N GLY A 348 40.38 10.26 7.29
CA GLY A 348 40.28 8.81 7.44
C GLY A 348 39.54 8.19 6.25
N GLY A 349 40.27 7.45 5.40
CA GLY A 349 39.65 6.58 4.39
C GLY A 349 38.81 5.52 5.11
N GLY A 350 37.56 5.37 4.70
CA GLY A 350 36.72 4.26 5.16
C GLY A 350 37.33 2.89 4.83
N PRO A 351 36.69 1.78 5.25
CA PRO A 351 37.16 0.44 4.92
C PRO A 351 37.45 0.32 3.41
N PRO A 352 38.44 -0.48 3.00
CA PRO A 352 38.81 -0.61 1.60
C PRO A 352 37.58 -0.99 0.78
N GLN A 353 37.25 -0.15 -0.20
CA GLN A 353 36.13 -0.37 -1.08
C GLN A 353 36.66 -0.77 -2.46
N GLY A 354 36.00 -1.73 -3.10
CA GLY A 354 36.31 -2.09 -4.47
C GLY A 354 36.14 -0.90 -5.42
N PRO A 355 36.74 -0.98 -6.63
CA PRO A 355 36.53 0.02 -7.66
C PRO A 355 35.03 0.17 -7.96
N SER A 356 34.64 1.36 -8.39
CA SER A 356 33.31 1.57 -8.97
C SER A 356 33.15 0.67 -10.20
N SER A 357 32.01 0.01 -10.35
CA SER A 357 31.64 -0.76 -11.54
C SER A 357 31.62 0.07 -12.82
N PHE A 358 31.61 1.40 -12.69
CA PHE A 358 31.82 2.34 -13.76
C PHE A 358 33.24 2.92 -13.71
N LEU A 359 34.09 2.43 -14.60
CA LEU A 359 35.19 3.23 -15.14
C LEU A 359 34.58 4.19 -16.17
N GLU A 360 34.61 5.49 -15.89
CA GLU A 360 34.55 6.47 -16.97
C GLU A 360 35.70 6.14 -17.94
N HIS A 361 35.37 5.55 -19.08
CA HIS A 361 36.22 5.70 -20.26
C HIS A 361 36.08 7.14 -20.75
N THR A 362 36.67 8.08 -20.02
CA THR A 362 37.13 9.32 -20.61
C THR A 362 38.38 8.96 -21.43
N GLN A 363 38.21 8.82 -22.74
CA GLN A 363 39.32 8.94 -23.69
C GLN A 363 39.64 10.41 -23.93
#